data_AF-A0A968PDF3-F1
#
_entry.id   AF-A0A968PDF3-F1
#
_cell.length_a   1.000
_cell.length_b   1.000
_cell.length_c   1.000
_cell.angle_alpha   90.00
_cell.angle_beta   90.00
_cell.angle_gamma   90.00
#
_symmetry.space_group_name_H-M   'P 1'
#
loop_
_entity.id
_entity.type
_entity.pdbx_description
1 polymer ?
#
loop_
_entity_poly.entity_id
_entity_poly.type
_entity_poly.pdbx_seq_one_letter_code
_entity_poly.pdbx_strand_id
1 'polypeptide(L)' 'MALVVGEYGQVTGLVTLEDLLEELVGDIRDEYDTDEDRAYVQREDGSWLIDAL' A
#
# COMPACT_ATOMS: atom_id res chain seq x y z
N MET A 1 7.71 4.96 11.19
CA MET A 1 8.01 5.78 10.00
C MET A 1 9.48 6.15 9.96
N ALA A 2 10.14 5.93 8.83
CA ALA A 2 11.52 6.32 8.54
C ALA A 2 11.67 6.67 7.05
N LEU A 3 12.60 7.57 6.71
CA LEU A 3 12.91 7.89 5.31
C LEU A 3 13.92 6.87 4.76
N VAL A 4 13.66 6.36 3.57
CA VAL A 4 14.58 5.48 2.83
C VAL A 4 15.54 6.38 2.03
N VAL A 5 16.83 6.28 2.33
CA VAL A 5 17.89 7.09 1.70
C VAL A 5 18.77 6.18 0.84
N GLY A 6 18.99 6.57 -0.42
CA GLY A 6 19.86 5.87 -1.36
C GLY A 6 21.35 6.10 -1.08
N GLU A 7 22.19 5.34 -1.79
CA GLU A 7 23.65 5.35 -1.61
C GLU A 7 24.33 6.73 -1.86
N TYR A 8 23.70 7.62 -2.63
CA TYR A 8 24.19 8.98 -2.89
C TYR A 8 23.53 10.04 -1.99
N GLY A 9 22.81 9.63 -0.93
CA GLY A 9 22.18 10.52 0.05
C GLY A 9 20.84 11.11 -0.38
N GLN A 10 20.31 10.74 -1.56
CA GLN A 10 18.98 11.14 -2.00
C GLN A 10 17.89 10.35 -1.27
N VAL A 11 16.74 10.97 -1.00
CA VAL A 11 15.56 10.26 -0.50
C VAL A 11 14.95 9.45 -1.65
N THR A 12 14.82 8.14 -1.46
CA THR A 12 14.25 7.19 -2.41
C THR A 12 12.80 6.83 -2.03
N GLY A 13 12.42 6.97 -0.76
CA GLY A 13 11.06 6.68 -0.29
C GLY A 13 10.82 6.91 1.20
N LEU A 14 9.70 6.41 1.68
CA LEU A 14 9.24 6.38 3.08
C LEU A 14 8.88 4.93 3.41
N VAL A 15 9.09 4.50 4.65
CA VAL A 15 8.66 3.20 5.17
C VAL A 15 8.06 3.36 6.57
N THR A 16 6.99 2.63 6.87
CA THR A 16 6.29 2.63 8.16
C THR A 16 6.73 1.42 9.03
N LEU A 17 6.02 1.14 10.12
CA LEU A 17 6.18 -0.13 10.82
C LEU A 17 5.15 -1.15 10.32
N GLU A 18 3.96 -0.70 9.92
CA GLU A 18 2.92 -1.54 9.33
C GLU A 18 3.43 -2.26 8.06
N ASP A 19 4.07 -1.54 7.12
CA ASP A 19 4.63 -2.12 5.88
C ASP A 19 5.56 -3.34 6.15
N LEU A 20 6.28 -3.32 7.28
CA LEU A 20 7.22 -4.37 7.69
C LEU A 20 6.56 -5.53 8.44
N LEU A 21 5.38 -5.30 9.03
CA LEU A 21 4.58 -6.31 9.70
C LEU A 21 3.72 -7.07 8.69
N GLU A 22 3.16 -6.36 7.70
CA GLU A 22 2.40 -6.92 6.57
C GLU A 22 3.26 -7.90 5.76
N GLU A 23 4.47 -7.51 5.34
CA GLU A 23 5.41 -8.41 4.64
C GLU A 23 5.83 -9.66 5.47
N LEU A 24 5.72 -9.61 6.81
CA LEU A 24 6.09 -10.71 7.70
C LEU A 24 4.91 -11.63 8.06
N VAL A 25 3.68 -11.12 8.08
CA VAL A 25 2.48 -11.79 8.62
C VAL A 25 1.41 -12.04 7.56
N GLY A 26 1.42 -11.30 6.44
CA GLY A 26 0.34 -11.21 5.46
C GLY A 26 -0.71 -10.17 5.86
N ASP A 27 -1.90 -10.26 5.29
CA ASP A 27 -3.05 -9.37 5.53
C ASP A 27 -3.43 -9.34 7.03
N ILE A 28 -2.86 -8.41 7.80
CA ILE A 28 -3.19 -8.22 9.22
C ILE A 28 -4.46 -7.38 9.28
N ARG A 29 -5.61 -8.04 9.17
CA ARG A 29 -6.92 -7.41 9.38
C ARG A 29 -7.00 -6.78 10.77
N ASP A 30 -6.89 -5.45 10.83
CA ASP A 30 -7.24 -4.68 12.02
C ASP A 30 -8.78 -4.73 12.20
N GLU A 31 -9.30 -4.41 13.38
CA GLU A 31 -10.74 -4.39 13.66
C GLU A 31 -11.54 -3.32 12.86
N TYR A 32 -10.88 -2.60 11.95
CA TYR A 32 -11.45 -1.56 11.09
C TYR A 32 -11.51 -1.92 9.59
N ASP A 33 -10.81 -2.97 9.13
CA ASP A 33 -10.78 -3.35 7.70
C ASP A 33 -12.01 -4.16 7.30
N THR A 34 -13.00 -3.46 6.72
CA THR A 34 -14.31 -4.04 6.36
C THR A 34 -14.51 -4.21 4.83
N ASP A 35 -13.61 -3.68 4.00
CA ASP A 35 -13.80 -3.53 2.54
C ASP A 35 -12.66 -4.16 1.67
N GLU A 36 -12.02 -5.25 2.13
CA GLU A 36 -11.07 -6.06 1.32
C GLU A 36 -11.79 -6.88 0.22
N ASP A 37 -12.35 -6.22 -0.81
CA ASP A 37 -12.98 -6.93 -1.93
C ASP A 37 -12.82 -6.24 -3.31
N ARG A 38 -11.75 -5.45 -3.50
CA ARG A 38 -10.89 -5.36 -4.73
C ARG A 38 -9.87 -4.20 -4.73
N ALA A 39 -8.75 -4.43 -5.44
CA ALA A 39 -7.85 -3.50 -6.15
C ALA A 39 -8.50 -2.31 -6.86
N TYR A 40 -8.87 -2.57 -8.12
CA TYR A 40 -9.31 -1.58 -9.10
C TYR A 40 -9.78 -2.24 -10.38
N VAL A 41 -10.51 -1.48 -11.20
CA VAL A 41 -11.11 -1.87 -12.48
C VAL A 41 -11.07 -0.68 -13.46
N GLN A 42 -10.52 -0.83 -14.66
CA GLN A 42 -10.62 0.23 -15.68
C GLN A 42 -11.93 0.11 -16.50
N ARG A 43 -12.56 1.24 -16.82
CA ARG A 43 -13.82 1.36 -17.57
C ARG A 43 -13.57 1.65 -19.06
N GLU A 44 -14.56 1.35 -19.91
CA GLU A 44 -14.47 1.50 -21.39
C GLU A 44 -14.25 2.95 -21.87
N ASP A 45 -14.60 3.95 -21.05
CA ASP A 45 -14.35 5.37 -21.32
C ASP A 45 -12.91 5.81 -20.99
N GLY A 46 -12.06 4.88 -20.54
CA GLY A 46 -10.67 5.11 -20.15
C GLY A 46 -10.48 5.51 -18.69
N SER A 47 -11.56 5.78 -17.94
CA SER A 47 -11.50 6.09 -16.51
C SER A 47 -11.20 4.84 -15.66
N TRP A 48 -10.63 5.03 -14.47
CA TRP A 48 -10.41 3.94 -13.52
C TRP A 48 -11.43 4.01 -12.37
N LEU A 49 -12.11 2.90 -12.12
CA LEU A 49 -12.80 2.59 -10.87
C LEU A 49 -11.77 1.92 -9.96
N ILE A 50 -10.96 2.72 -9.26
CA ILE A 50 -10.02 2.18 -8.27
C ILE A 50 -10.80 1.96 -6.99
N ASP A 51 -10.64 0.79 -6.38
CA ASP A 51 -11.52 0.29 -5.33
C ASP A 51 -10.81 0.46 -3.96
N ALA A 52 -9.97 -0.50 -3.51
CA ALA A 52 -9.13 -0.36 -2.32
C ALA A 52 -7.88 -1.29 -2.25
N LEU A 53 -8.05 -2.62 -2.22
CA LEU A 53 -7.11 -3.65 -1.69
C LEU A 53 -6.87 -4.87 -2.62
#